data_AF-A0A1H4F4P0-F1
#
_entry.id   AF-A0A1H4F4P0-F1
#
_cell.length_a   1.000
_cell.length_b   1.000
_cell.length_c   1.000
_cell.angle_alpha   90.00
_cell.angle_beta   90.00
_cell.angle_gamma   90.00
#
_symmetry.space_group_name_H-M   'P 1'
#
loop_
_entity.id
_entity.type
_entity.pdbx_description
1 polymer ?
#
loop_
_entity_poly.entity_id
_entity_poly.type
_entity_poly.pdbx_seq_one_letter_code
_entity_poly.pdbx_strand_id
1 'polypeptide(L)'
;MKKIYILAAVCFSAVVLTAWQFLEKHIITRGIRYSVTDNRTTLRINVQYDNDKAAALERYIDSCFQPVKVFDGQHEVEKDIVIAPAASFHINASEGAFHLTARKKENSPASLAHIKEVCGGLKTIILAQ
;
A
#
# COMPACT_ATOMS: atom_id res chain seq x y z
N MET A 1 -17.87 43.58 26.36
CA MET A 1 -18.56 42.91 25.22
C MET A 1 -17.62 42.53 24.08
N LYS A 2 -16.74 43.40 23.56
CA LYS A 2 -15.81 43.08 22.44
C LYS A 2 -14.84 41.90 22.68
N LYS A 3 -14.42 41.67 23.94
CA LYS A 3 -13.47 40.59 24.30
C LYS A 3 -14.06 39.18 24.20
N ILE A 4 -15.39 39.03 24.32
CA ILE A 4 -16.09 37.74 24.24
C ILE A 4 -16.11 37.23 22.78
N TYR A 5 -16.26 38.14 21.81
CA TYR A 5 -16.23 37.80 20.39
C TYR A 5 -14.85 37.31 19.91
N ILE A 6 -13.77 37.86 20.48
CA ILE A 6 -12.41 37.43 20.16
C ILE A 6 -12.18 36.00 20.66
N LEU A 7 -12.63 35.68 21.89
CA LEU A 7 -12.49 34.33 22.44
C LEU A 7 -13.31 33.30 21.63
N ALA A 8 -14.53 33.65 21.23
CA ALA A 8 -15.38 32.80 20.42
C ALA A 8 -14.78 32.53 19.03
N ALA A 9 -14.19 33.53 18.38
CA ALA A 9 -13.55 33.39 17.08
C ALA A 9 -12.32 32.45 17.13
N VAL A 10 -11.51 32.54 18.19
CA VAL A 10 -10.36 31.64 18.38
C VAL A 10 -10.82 30.20 18.56
N CYS A 11 -11.83 29.95 19.39
CA CYS A 11 -12.38 28.60 19.58
C CYS A 11 -12.96 28.03 18.27
N PHE A 12 -13.69 28.84 17.50
CA PHE A 12 -14.26 28.38 16.23
C PHE A 12 -13.17 28.04 15.22
N SER A 13 -12.11 28.84 15.15
CA SER A 13 -10.96 28.55 14.27
C SER A 13 -10.24 27.25 14.66
N ALA A 14 -10.11 26.96 15.96
CA ALA A 14 -9.50 25.72 16.44
C ALA A 14 -10.38 24.49 16.13
N VAL A 15 -11.71 24.63 16.23
CA VAL A 15 -12.65 23.56 15.84
C VAL A 15 -12.60 23.32 14.34
N VAL A 16 -12.54 24.37 13.51
CA VAL A 16 -12.44 24.23 12.05
C VAL A 16 -11.12 23.58 11.66
N LEU A 17 -9.99 23.98 12.26
CA LEU A 17 -8.68 23.39 11.98
C LEU A 17 -8.59 21.92 12.40
N THR A 18 -9.13 21.57 13.58
CA THR A 18 -9.15 20.17 14.04
C THR A 18 -10.12 19.31 13.23
N ALA A 19 -11.27 19.86 12.81
CA ALA A 19 -12.19 19.18 11.90
C ALA A 19 -11.55 18.96 10.53
N TRP A 20 -10.77 19.91 10.00
CA TRP A 20 -10.06 19.76 8.73
C TRP A 20 -8.99 18.67 8.82
N GLN A 21 -8.17 18.67 9.87
CA GLN A 21 -7.17 17.62 10.10
C GLN A 21 -7.80 16.23 10.29
N PHE A 22 -8.97 16.17 10.92
CA PHE A 22 -9.73 14.93 11.06
C PHE A 22 -10.33 14.47 9.72
N LEU A 23 -10.81 15.40 8.89
CA LEU A 23 -11.37 15.10 7.58
C LEU A 23 -10.30 14.59 6.60
N GLU A 24 -9.11 15.21 6.57
CA GLU A 24 -7.97 14.73 5.77
C GLU A 24 -7.54 13.31 6.17
N LYS A 25 -7.58 13.00 7.48
CA LYS A 25 -7.23 11.68 8.01
C LYS A 25 -8.31 10.61 7.73
N HIS A 26 -9.53 11.02 7.43
CA HIS A 26 -10.69 10.15 7.17
C HIS A 26 -11.24 10.23 5.74
N ILE A 27 -10.46 10.75 4.78
CA ILE A 27 -10.68 10.43 3.36
C ILE A 27 -10.34 8.94 3.19
N ILE A 28 -11.31 8.10 3.57
CA ILE A 28 -11.46 6.74 3.10
C ILE A 28 -11.74 6.90 1.61
N THR A 29 -10.68 6.81 0.79
CA THR A 29 -10.82 6.63 -0.65
C THR A 29 -11.65 5.36 -0.84
N ARG A 30 -12.92 5.52 -1.24
CA ARG A 30 -13.81 4.38 -1.49
C ARG A 30 -13.16 3.51 -2.56
N GLY A 31 -12.79 2.27 -2.22
CA GLY A 31 -12.23 1.29 -3.16
C GLY A 31 -10.83 0.79 -2.82
N ILE A 32 -10.01 1.59 -2.12
CA ILE A 32 -8.61 1.26 -1.88
C ILE A 32 -8.39 0.75 -0.46
N ARG A 33 -7.86 -0.47 -0.30
CA ARG A 33 -7.43 -1.00 1.00
C ARG A 33 -6.01 -1.51 0.93
N TYR A 34 -5.12 -0.94 1.74
CA TYR A 34 -3.76 -1.44 1.91
C TYR A 34 -3.58 -1.96 3.33
N SER A 35 -3.18 -3.22 3.48
CA SER A 35 -2.93 -3.86 4.78
C SER A 35 -1.61 -4.61 4.76
N VAL A 36 -0.83 -4.42 5.83
CA VAL A 36 0.40 -5.17 6.09
C VAL A 36 0.22 -5.91 7.40
N THR A 37 0.26 -7.23 7.34
CA THR A 37 0.26 -8.09 8.52
C THR A 37 1.65 -8.69 8.68
N ASP A 38 2.33 -8.28 9.74
CA ASP A 38 3.65 -8.77 10.08
C ASP A 38 3.59 -9.55 11.38
N ASN A 39 3.69 -10.88 11.31
CA ASN A 39 3.66 -11.75 12.49
C ASN A 39 5.01 -12.47 12.68
N ARG A 40 5.11 -13.38 13.65
CA ARG A 40 6.38 -14.04 13.98
C ARG A 40 6.96 -14.85 12.82
N THR A 41 6.14 -15.36 11.90
CA THR A 41 6.56 -16.33 10.87
C THR A 41 6.42 -15.82 9.45
N THR A 42 5.57 -14.82 9.22
CA THR A 42 5.14 -14.39 7.89
C THR A 42 4.96 -12.88 7.83
N LEU A 43 5.31 -12.33 6.67
CA LEU A 43 4.92 -11.01 6.21
C LEU A 43 3.83 -11.21 5.16
N ARG A 44 2.67 -10.59 5.35
CA ARG A 44 1.58 -10.56 4.38
C ARG A 44 1.25 -9.13 4.01
N ILE A 45 1.05 -8.90 2.72
CA ILE A 45 0.67 -7.61 2.17
C ILE A 45 -0.56 -7.85 1.30
N ASN A 46 -1.63 -7.12 1.60
CA ASN A 46 -2.89 -7.17 0.89
C ASN A 46 -3.23 -5.78 0.37
N VAL A 47 -3.50 -5.68 -0.91
CA VAL A 47 -3.90 -4.45 -1.58
C VAL A 47 -5.18 -4.71 -2.35
N GLN A 48 -6.21 -3.93 -2.09
CA GLN A 48 -7.40 -3.81 -2.91
C GLN A 48 -7.39 -2.43 -3.55
N TYR A 49 -7.75 -2.38 -4.82
CA TYR A 49 -7.69 -1.19 -5.66
C TYR A 49 -8.75 -1.27 -6.77
N ASP A 50 -9.01 -0.15 -7.43
CA ASP A 50 -9.97 -0.11 -8.55
C ASP A 50 -9.37 -0.75 -9.80
N ASN A 51 -10.16 -1.49 -10.59
CA ASN A 51 -9.65 -2.27 -11.73
C ASN A 51 -8.92 -1.41 -12.78
N ASP A 52 -9.26 -0.12 -12.91
CA ASP A 52 -8.57 0.83 -13.80
C ASP A 52 -7.10 1.08 -13.42
N LYS A 53 -6.71 0.75 -12.18
CA LYS A 53 -5.33 0.84 -11.68
C LYS A 53 -4.52 -0.44 -11.88
N ALA A 54 -5.13 -1.56 -12.31
CA ALA A 54 -4.46 -2.85 -12.47
C ALA A 54 -3.23 -2.76 -13.38
N ALA A 55 -3.39 -2.24 -14.59
CA ALA A 55 -2.29 -2.11 -15.54
C ALA A 55 -1.13 -1.22 -15.05
N ALA A 56 -1.40 -0.23 -14.19
CA ALA A 56 -0.35 0.61 -13.60
C ALA A 56 0.39 -0.13 -12.47
N LEU A 57 -0.35 -0.86 -11.63
CA LEU A 57 0.19 -1.68 -10.56
C LEU A 57 1.05 -2.83 -11.10
N GLU A 58 0.57 -3.54 -12.11
CA GLU A 58 1.29 -4.63 -12.78
C GLU A 58 2.64 -4.16 -13.33
N ARG A 59 2.63 -3.04 -14.06
CA ARG A 59 3.85 -2.41 -14.61
C ARG A 59 4.81 -1.98 -13.52
N TYR A 60 4.30 -1.41 -12.43
CA TYR A 60 5.12 -1.04 -11.29
C TYR A 60 5.79 -2.27 -10.66
N ILE A 61 5.04 -3.33 -10.37
CA ILE A 61 5.56 -4.57 -9.79
C ILE A 61 6.62 -5.20 -10.71
N ASP A 62 6.35 -5.31 -12.01
CA ASP A 62 7.32 -5.84 -12.98
C ASP A 62 8.58 -4.98 -13.08
N SER A 63 8.46 -3.66 -12.90
CA SER A 63 9.62 -2.76 -12.87
C SER A 63 10.46 -2.92 -11.61
N CYS A 64 9.83 -3.19 -10.46
CA CYS A 64 10.52 -3.32 -9.18
C CYS A 64 11.26 -4.66 -9.03
N PHE A 65 10.76 -5.73 -9.67
CA PHE A 65 11.32 -7.07 -9.52
C PHE A 65 12.19 -7.52 -10.70
N GLN A 66 12.62 -6.59 -11.55
CA GLN A 66 13.55 -6.89 -12.64
C GLN A 66 14.80 -7.64 -12.13
N PRO A 67 15.30 -8.64 -12.87
CA PRO A 67 14.85 -9.07 -14.21
C PRO A 67 13.62 -10.00 -14.22
N VAL A 68 13.06 -10.34 -13.06
CA VAL A 68 11.90 -11.24 -12.96
C VAL A 68 10.62 -10.44 -13.23
N LYS A 69 9.90 -10.83 -14.28
CA LYS A 69 8.55 -10.31 -14.53
C LYS A 69 7.52 -11.15 -13.79
N VAL A 70 6.78 -10.52 -12.90
CA VAL A 70 5.73 -11.14 -12.11
C VAL A 70 4.47 -11.30 -12.96
N PHE A 71 4.04 -10.26 -13.66
CA PHE A 71 2.81 -10.31 -14.45
C PHE A 71 3.09 -10.71 -15.90
N ASP A 72 4.18 -10.22 -16.52
CA ASP A 72 4.56 -10.53 -17.91
C ASP A 72 3.39 -10.41 -18.91
N GLY A 73 2.53 -9.40 -18.70
CA GLY A 73 1.35 -9.14 -19.51
C GLY A 73 0.08 -9.92 -19.12
N GLN A 74 0.11 -10.67 -18.01
CA GLN A 74 -1.07 -11.30 -17.42
C GLN A 74 -1.70 -10.39 -16.36
N HIS A 75 -3.03 -10.39 -16.26
CA HIS A 75 -3.78 -9.67 -15.22
C HIS A 75 -4.03 -10.52 -13.96
N GLU A 76 -3.91 -11.85 -14.09
CA GLU A 76 -4.09 -12.80 -13.00
C GLU A 76 -2.85 -13.69 -12.89
N VAL A 77 -2.30 -13.77 -11.68
CA VAL A 77 -1.11 -14.58 -11.40
C VAL A 77 -1.23 -15.22 -10.02
N GLU A 78 -0.85 -16.49 -9.94
CA GLU A 78 -0.65 -17.21 -8.69
C GLU A 78 0.65 -18.01 -8.79
N LYS A 79 1.73 -17.50 -8.19
CA LYS A 79 3.05 -18.16 -8.27
C LYS A 79 3.99 -17.75 -7.15
N ASP A 80 4.92 -18.66 -6.88
CA ASP A 80 6.10 -18.38 -6.06
C ASP A 80 7.17 -17.69 -6.90
N ILE A 81 7.72 -16.60 -6.36
CA ILE A 81 8.77 -15.79 -6.97
C ILE A 81 10.02 -15.91 -6.11
N VAL A 82 11.14 -16.17 -6.79
CA VAL A 82 12.47 -16.18 -6.17
C VAL A 82 13.33 -15.15 -6.91
N ILE A 83 13.68 -14.08 -6.20
CA ILE A 83 14.56 -13.02 -6.70
C ILE A 83 15.93 -13.24 -6.08
N ALA A 84 16.83 -13.81 -6.88
CA ALA A 84 18.21 -14.02 -6.46
C ALA A 84 18.92 -12.65 -6.34
N PRO A 85 19.70 -12.42 -5.27
CA PRO A 85 20.12 -13.39 -4.26
C PRO A 85 19.27 -13.42 -2.96
N ALA A 86 18.12 -12.73 -2.86
CA ALA A 86 17.63 -12.31 -1.55
C ALA A 86 16.18 -12.66 -1.18
N ALA A 87 15.21 -12.70 -2.10
CA ALA A 87 13.79 -12.73 -1.73
C ALA A 87 13.02 -13.93 -2.28
N SER A 88 12.25 -14.59 -1.43
CA SER A 88 11.31 -15.66 -1.79
C SER A 88 9.92 -15.33 -1.27
N PHE A 89 8.92 -15.24 -2.14
CA PHE A 89 7.56 -14.89 -1.76
C PHE A 89 6.53 -15.44 -2.74
N HIS A 90 5.33 -15.67 -2.23
CA HIS A 90 4.17 -16.07 -3.01
C HIS A 90 3.36 -14.83 -3.40
N ILE A 91 3.00 -14.69 -4.67
CA ILE A 91 2.06 -13.69 -5.16
C ILE A 91 0.79 -14.39 -5.64
N ASN A 92 -0.35 -13.85 -5.21
CA ASN A 92 -1.66 -14.09 -5.78
C ASN A 92 -2.27 -12.72 -6.11
N ALA A 93 -2.50 -12.44 -7.38
CA ALA A 93 -3.04 -11.16 -7.82
C ALA A 93 -4.03 -11.35 -8.97
N SER A 94 -5.02 -10.47 -9.01
CA SER A 94 -6.04 -10.35 -10.04
C SER A 94 -6.42 -8.87 -10.19
N GLU A 95 -7.24 -8.53 -11.18
CA GLU A 95 -7.74 -7.17 -11.31
C GLU A 95 -8.46 -6.73 -10.03
N GLY A 96 -7.94 -5.67 -9.41
CA GLY A 96 -8.49 -5.09 -8.17
C GLY A 96 -8.00 -5.74 -6.87
N ALA A 97 -7.17 -6.78 -6.94
CA ALA A 97 -6.59 -7.43 -5.76
C ALA A 97 -5.13 -7.83 -5.95
N PHE A 98 -4.30 -7.58 -4.95
CA PHE A 98 -2.91 -8.01 -4.91
C PHE A 98 -2.57 -8.54 -3.52
N HIS A 99 -2.10 -9.78 -3.47
CA HIS A 99 -1.71 -10.47 -2.25
C HIS A 99 -0.27 -10.96 -2.38
N LEU A 100 0.57 -10.59 -1.41
CA LEU A 100 1.94 -11.09 -1.30
C LEU A 100 2.13 -11.72 0.08
N THR A 101 2.68 -12.93 0.10
CA THR A 101 3.07 -13.62 1.33
C THR A 101 4.54 -14.03 1.28
N ALA A 102 5.33 -13.55 2.24
CA ALA A 102 6.73 -13.93 2.42
C ALA A 102 6.93 -14.66 3.76
N ARG A 103 7.64 -15.79 3.74
CA ARG A 103 8.00 -16.54 4.94
C ARG A 103 9.31 -16.00 5.51
N LYS A 104 9.30 -15.60 6.78
CA LYS A 104 10.49 -15.01 7.43
C LYS A 104 11.65 -15.98 7.59
N LYS A 105 11.37 -17.29 7.63
CA LYS A 105 12.42 -18.33 7.69
C LYS A 105 13.19 -18.49 6.37
N GLU A 106 12.59 -18.06 5.26
CA GLU A 106 13.11 -18.22 3.91
C GLU A 106 13.70 -16.91 3.36
N ASN A 107 13.67 -15.83 4.15
CA ASN A 107 14.08 -14.49 3.74
C ASN A 107 14.95 -13.85 4.81
N SER A 108 15.98 -13.12 4.39
CA SER A 108 16.75 -12.29 5.32
C SER A 108 15.93 -11.06 5.77
N PRO A 109 16.27 -10.43 6.91
CA PRO A 109 15.66 -9.16 7.32
C PRO A 109 15.75 -8.07 6.24
N ALA A 110 16.86 -8.00 5.51
CA ALA A 110 17.06 -7.05 4.42
C ALA A 110 16.09 -7.33 3.25
N SER A 111 15.89 -8.60 2.90
CA SER A 111 14.94 -9.01 1.86
C SER A 111 13.51 -8.64 2.23
N LEU A 112 13.11 -8.87 3.48
CA LEU A 112 11.79 -8.50 3.98
C LEU A 112 11.59 -6.99 4.00
N ALA A 113 12.62 -6.22 4.36
CA ALA A 113 12.59 -4.76 4.29
C ALA A 113 12.41 -4.28 2.85
N HIS A 114 13.13 -4.87 1.90
CA HIS A 114 13.00 -4.56 0.48
C HIS A 114 11.61 -4.88 -0.07
N ILE A 115 11.04 -6.06 0.26
CA ILE A 115 9.65 -6.41 -0.09
C ILE A 115 8.67 -5.36 0.44
N LYS A 116 8.83 -4.94 1.71
CA LYS A 116 7.97 -3.90 2.31
C LYS A 116 8.11 -2.56 1.62
N GLU A 117 9.32 -2.18 1.22
CA GLU A 117 9.60 -0.92 0.51
C GLU A 117 8.94 -0.91 -0.86
N VAL A 118 9.17 -1.96 -1.66
CA VAL A 118 8.54 -2.13 -2.99
C VAL A 118 7.02 -2.07 -2.88
N CYS A 119 6.43 -2.86 -1.97
CA CYS A 119 4.99 -2.84 -1.75
C CYS A 119 4.49 -1.53 -1.12
N GLY A 120 5.34 -0.79 -0.41
CA GLY A 120 5.02 0.54 0.09
C GLY A 120 4.77 1.55 -1.03
N GLY A 121 5.55 1.46 -2.12
CA GLY A 121 5.35 2.30 -3.30
C GLY A 121 4.06 2.02 -4.09
N LEU A 122 3.41 0.86 -3.87
CA LEU A 122 2.07 0.59 -4.43
C LEU A 122 1.04 1.62 -4.00
N LYS A 123 1.19 2.17 -2.78
CA LYS A 123 0.31 3.25 -2.29
C LYS A 123 0.33 4.45 -3.22
N THR A 124 1.49 4.80 -3.76
CA THR A 124 1.63 5.92 -4.68
C THR A 124 0.92 5.63 -6.01
N ILE A 125 0.97 4.39 -6.48
CA ILE A 125 0.31 3.99 -7.74
C ILE A 125 -1.21 3.97 -7.61
N ILE A 126 -1.73 3.40 -6.52
CA ILE A 126 -3.18 3.29 -6.31
C ILE A 126 -3.81 4.62 -5.88
N LEU A 127 -3.05 5.53 -5.25
CA LEU A 127 -3.53 6.86 -4.85
C LEU A 127 -3.27 7.94 -5.90
N ALA A 128 -2.50 7.67 -6.95
CA ALA A 128 -2.30 8.61 -8.06
C ALA A 128 -3.61 8.80 -8.82
N GLN A 129 -4.12 10.03 -8.79
CA GLN A 129 -5.32 10.48 -9.51
C GLN A 129 -5.03 10.65 -10.99
#